data_AF-A0A060M4Y5-F1
#
_entry.id   AF-A0A060M4Y5-F1
#
_cell.length_a   1.000
_cell.length_b   1.000
_cell.length_c   1.000
_cell.angle_alpha   90.00
_cell.angle_beta   90.00
_cell.angle_gamma   90.00
#
_symmetry.space_group_name_H-M   'P 1'
#
loop_
_entity.id
_entity.type
_entity.pdbx_description
1 polymer ?
#
loop_
_entity_poly.entity_id
_entity_poly.type
_entity_poly.pdbx_seq_one_letter_code
_entity_poly.pdbx_strand_id
1 'polypeptide(L)'
;MIPAQTFLPYLSFHNHVWPLFFVGAAIWLLLTWRDIRTGRTLIALFVRVTQILLLLTGSVILYMYQFMPYYAVKGAIALLLFSFFETSRMALKRRDYAGFSIHMGIVVFASLTVWLLGVNGR
;
A
#
# COMPACT_ATOMS: atom_id res chain seq x y z
N MET A 1 -13.79 19.82 14.11
CA MET A 1 -13.01 19.86 12.85
C MET A 1 -11.57 20.16 13.20
N ILE A 2 -10.61 19.39 12.69
CA ILE A 2 -9.19 19.63 12.96
C ILE A 2 -8.70 20.77 12.04
N PRO A 3 -7.83 21.69 12.50
CA PRO A 3 -7.35 22.81 11.68
C PRO A 3 -6.69 22.35 10.37
N ALA A 4 -6.91 23.08 9.27
CA ALA A 4 -6.30 22.78 7.97
C ALA A 4 -4.75 22.76 8.02
N GLN A 5 -4.17 23.57 8.93
CA GLN A 5 -2.73 23.66 9.15
C GLN A 5 -2.12 22.35 9.68
N THR A 6 -2.88 21.58 10.47
CA THR A 6 -2.45 20.25 10.91
C THR A 6 -2.88 19.14 9.96
N PHE A 7 -3.82 19.37 9.03
CA PHE A 7 -4.24 18.38 8.05
C PHE A 7 -3.29 18.22 6.86
N LEU A 8 -2.90 19.33 6.25
CA LEU A 8 -2.12 19.33 5.01
C LEU A 8 -0.77 18.60 5.12
N PRO A 9 -0.01 18.73 6.22
CA PRO A 9 1.25 18.00 6.37
C PRO A 9 1.04 16.48 6.42
N TYR A 10 0.01 15.99 7.12
CA TYR A 10 -0.27 14.55 7.23
C TYR A 10 -0.75 13.96 5.91
N LEU A 11 -1.64 14.67 5.21
CA LEU A 11 -2.11 14.24 3.88
C LEU A 11 -0.95 14.21 2.88
N SER A 12 -0.11 15.24 2.88
CA SER A 12 1.08 15.29 2.02
C SER A 12 2.02 14.13 2.36
N PHE A 13 2.36 13.94 3.63
CA PHE A 13 3.22 12.84 4.07
C PHE A 13 2.64 11.49 3.63
N HIS A 14 1.37 11.20 3.92
CA HIS A 14 0.69 9.96 3.51
C HIS A 14 0.81 9.70 2.00
N ASN A 15 0.58 10.72 1.19
CA ASN A 15 0.70 10.61 -0.27
C ASN A 15 2.13 10.30 -0.73
N HIS A 16 3.16 10.79 -0.02
CA HIS A 16 4.57 10.49 -0.35
C HIS A 16 5.02 9.10 0.12
N VAL A 17 4.40 8.53 1.16
CA VAL A 17 4.72 7.16 1.59
C VAL A 17 4.24 6.11 0.58
N TRP A 18 3.17 6.37 -0.18
CA TRP A 18 2.65 5.43 -1.18
C TRP A 18 3.69 5.04 -2.26
N PRO A 19 4.34 6.00 -2.98
CA PRO A 19 5.41 5.68 -3.91
C PRO A 19 6.55 4.86 -3.28
N LEU A 20 6.95 5.22 -2.06
CA LEU A 20 8.01 4.50 -1.33
C LEU A 20 7.62 3.04 -1.08
N PHE A 21 6.38 2.80 -0.66
CA PHE A 21 5.84 1.45 -0.51
C PHE A 21 5.89 0.68 -1.82
N PHE A 22 5.41 1.24 -2.94
CA PHE A 22 5.39 0.54 -4.23
C PHE A 22 6.79 0.21 -4.74
N VAL A 23 7.75 1.13 -4.63
CA VAL A 23 9.14 0.89 -5.01
C VAL A 23 9.75 -0.23 -4.15
N GLY A 24 9.58 -0.13 -2.82
CA GLY A 24 10.06 -1.17 -1.90
C GLY A 24 9.43 -2.54 -2.17
N ALA A 25 8.12 -2.57 -2.41
CA ALA A 25 7.34 -3.75 -2.72
C ALA A 25 7.82 -4.42 -4.02
N ALA A 26 8.06 -3.64 -5.08
CA ALA A 26 8.60 -4.14 -6.34
C ALA A 26 9.99 -4.75 -6.16
N ILE A 27 10.89 -4.05 -5.45
CA ILE A 27 12.24 -4.57 -5.14
C ILE A 27 12.12 -5.86 -4.33
N TRP A 28 11.23 -5.93 -3.33
CA TRP A 28 11.06 -7.12 -2.52
C TRP A 28 10.57 -8.32 -3.33
N LEU A 29 9.61 -8.10 -4.23
CA LEU A 29 9.13 -9.13 -5.15
C LEU A 29 10.25 -9.61 -6.08
N LEU A 30 11.06 -8.71 -6.64
CA LEU A 30 12.19 -9.07 -7.49
C LEU A 30 13.25 -9.89 -6.74
N LEU A 31 13.60 -9.49 -5.52
CA LEU A 31 14.53 -10.24 -4.68
C LEU A 31 13.96 -11.62 -4.32
N THR A 32 12.65 -11.72 -4.09
CA THR A 32 11.96 -12.98 -3.82
C THR A 32 11.94 -13.88 -5.07
N TRP A 33 11.67 -13.32 -6.25
CA TRP A 33 11.68 -14.04 -7.52
C TRP A 33 13.05 -14.67 -7.80
N ARG A 34 14.12 -13.88 -7.64
CA ARG A 34 15.50 -14.31 -7.94
C ARG A 34 16.17 -15.10 -6.80
N ASP A 35 15.44 -15.37 -5.72
CA ASP A 35 15.93 -15.97 -4.48
C ASP A 35 17.21 -15.30 -3.92
N ILE A 36 17.31 -13.98 -4.09
CA ILE A 36 18.44 -13.20 -3.59
C ILE A 36 18.24 -12.95 -2.09
N ARG A 37 19.20 -13.40 -1.27
CA ARG A 37 19.16 -13.25 0.19
C ARG A 37 19.71 -11.92 0.68
N THR A 38 20.73 -11.39 0.00
CA THR A 38 21.41 -10.15 0.37
C THR A 38 20.44 -8.97 0.30
N GLY A 39 20.34 -8.21 1.40
CA GLY A 39 19.46 -7.03 1.48
C GLY A 39 17.96 -7.32 1.56
N ARG A 40 17.51 -8.58 1.39
CA ARG A 40 16.08 -8.94 1.42
C ARG A 40 15.41 -8.59 2.74
N THR A 41 16.10 -8.81 3.86
CA THR A 41 15.57 -8.48 5.20
C THR A 41 15.40 -6.98 5.40
N LEU A 42 16.35 -6.18 4.90
CA LEU A 42 16.29 -4.73 4.98
C LEU A 42 15.12 -4.17 4.17
N ILE A 43 14.96 -4.64 2.93
CA ILE A 43 13.84 -4.25 2.07
C ILE A 43 12.51 -4.72 2.67
N ALA A 44 12.44 -5.94 3.21
CA ALA A 44 11.25 -6.43 3.90
C ALA A 44 10.87 -5.53 5.10
N LEU A 45 11.85 -5.13 5.91
CA LEU A 45 11.63 -4.22 7.03
C LEU A 45 11.12 -2.86 6.53
N PHE A 46 11.77 -2.29 5.51
CA PHE A 46 11.36 -1.03 4.89
C PHE A 46 9.90 -1.07 4.38
N VAL A 47 9.51 -2.13 3.69
CA VAL A 47 8.13 -2.32 3.20
C VAL A 47 7.15 -2.43 4.36
N ARG A 48 7.47 -3.16 5.42
CA ARG A 48 6.61 -3.27 6.60
C ARG A 48 6.46 -1.93 7.33
N VAL A 49 7.55 -1.18 7.48
CA VAL A 49 7.51 0.15 8.10
C VAL A 49 6.65 1.10 7.28
N THR A 50 6.79 1.11 5.95
CA THR A 50 5.95 1.94 5.08
C THR A 50 4.48 1.53 5.14
N GLN A 51 4.14 0.24 5.20
CA GLN A 51 2.77 -0.22 5.44
C GLN A 51 2.21 0.30 6.77
N ILE A 52 2.96 0.17 7.87
CA ILE A 52 2.55 0.67 9.19
C ILE A 52 2.32 2.18 9.14
N LEU A 53 3.22 2.94 8.52
CA LEU A 53 3.06 4.38 8.35
C LEU A 53 1.81 4.72 7.54
N LEU A 54 1.54 4.01 6.45
CA LEU A 54 0.34 4.19 5.63
C LEU A 54 -0.95 3.89 6.42
N LEU A 55 -0.95 2.84 7.25
CA LEU A 55 -2.08 2.50 8.12
C LEU A 55 -2.34 3.58 9.16
N LEU A 56 -1.30 4.02 9.87
CA LEU A 56 -1.42 5.06 10.90
C LEU A 56 -1.89 6.37 10.30
N THR A 57 -1.22 6.84 9.26
CA THR A 57 -1.55 8.11 8.60
C THR A 57 -2.91 8.05 7.88
N GLY A 58 -3.25 6.92 7.27
CA GLY A 58 -4.56 6.70 6.65
C GLY A 58 -5.70 6.71 7.68
N SER A 59 -5.47 6.14 8.86
CA SER A 59 -6.46 6.14 9.95
C SER A 59 -6.70 7.55 10.50
N VAL A 60 -5.63 8.33 10.67
CA VAL A 60 -5.71 9.74 11.05
C VAL A 60 -6.50 10.53 10.00
N ILE A 61 -6.17 10.37 8.71
CA ILE A 61 -6.89 11.03 7.62
C ILE A 61 -8.38 10.65 7.60
N LEU A 62 -8.70 9.36 7.79
CA LEU A 62 -10.08 8.90 7.84
C LEU A 62 -10.87 9.52 9.00
N TYR A 63 -10.25 9.60 10.18
CA TYR A 63 -10.82 10.32 11.33
C TYR A 63 -11.02 11.81 11.05
N MET A 64 -10.07 12.44 10.36
CA MET A 64 -10.17 13.86 9.97
C MET A 64 -11.33 14.13 9.01
N TYR A 65 -11.62 13.19 8.11
CA TYR A 65 -12.80 13.18 7.26
C TYR A 65 -14.06 12.62 7.94
N GLN A 66 -14.05 12.45 9.27
CA GLN A 66 -15.18 11.96 10.06
C GLN A 66 -15.74 10.62 9.54
N PHE A 67 -14.87 9.75 9.04
CA PHE A 67 -15.25 8.46 8.46
C PHE A 67 -16.26 8.57 7.31
N MET A 68 -16.20 9.64 6.52
CA MET A 68 -16.99 9.78 5.31
C MET A 68 -16.88 8.50 4.44
N PRO A 69 -18.00 7.92 3.96
CA PRO A 69 -18.02 6.63 3.28
C PRO A 69 -17.03 6.54 2.11
N TYR A 70 -16.87 7.63 1.36
CA TYR A 70 -15.91 7.75 0.26
C TYR A 70 -14.47 7.39 0.68
N TYR A 71 -13.99 7.97 1.78
CA TYR A 71 -12.62 7.74 2.28
C TYR A 71 -12.51 6.40 3.01
N ALA A 72 -13.59 5.93 3.65
CA ALA A 72 -13.63 4.61 4.28
C ALA A 72 -13.46 3.49 3.25
N VAL A 73 -14.16 3.57 2.11
CA VAL A 73 -14.02 2.62 1.00
C VAL A 73 -12.59 2.67 0.44
N LYS A 74 -12.03 3.86 0.23
CA LYS A 74 -10.64 4.01 -0.22
C LYS A 74 -9.64 3.33 0.75
N GLY A 75 -9.85 3.48 2.05
CA GLY A 75 -9.08 2.80 3.09
C GLY A 75 -9.22 1.27 3.03
N ALA A 76 -10.44 0.75 2.85
CA ALA A 76 -10.69 -0.68 2.72
C ALA A 76 -9.97 -1.29 1.50
N ILE A 77 -9.98 -0.59 0.35
CA ILE A 77 -9.26 -1.02 -0.85
C ILE A 77 -7.74 -1.03 -0.59
N ALA A 78 -7.21 -0.05 0.13
CA ALA A 78 -5.80 -0.02 0.52
C ALA A 78 -5.41 -1.21 1.44
N LEU A 79 -6.28 -1.63 2.35
CA LEU A 79 -6.07 -2.82 3.17
C LEU A 79 -6.05 -4.10 2.33
N LEU A 80 -6.98 -4.22 1.37
CA LEU A 80 -7.00 -5.33 0.43
C LEU A 80 -5.70 -5.38 -0.37
N LEU A 81 -5.20 -4.24 -0.83
CA LEU A 81 -3.92 -4.15 -1.54
C LEU A 81 -2.77 -4.73 -0.72
N PHE A 82 -2.67 -4.42 0.58
CA PHE A 82 -1.63 -4.99 1.44
C PHE A 82 -1.80 -6.51 1.62
N SER A 83 -3.03 -6.98 1.78
CA SER A 83 -3.33 -8.40 1.89
C SER A 83 -2.91 -9.16 0.62
N PHE A 84 -3.33 -8.68 -0.55
CA PHE A 84 -3.01 -9.29 -1.84
C PHE A 84 -1.53 -9.19 -2.19
N PHE A 85 -0.83 -8.13 -1.76
CA PHE A 85 0.61 -8.05 -1.91
C PHE A 85 1.32 -9.16 -1.13
N GLU A 86 0.94 -9.39 0.13
CA GLU A 86 1.52 -10.45 0.95
C GLU A 86 1.20 -11.85 0.39
N THR A 87 -0.03 -12.10 -0.09
CA THR A 87 -0.37 -13.37 -0.74
C THR A 87 0.36 -13.57 -2.07
N SER A 88 0.52 -12.50 -2.88
CA SER A 88 1.35 -12.52 -4.10
C SER A 88 2.78 -12.94 -3.77
N ARG A 89 3.39 -12.33 -2.75
CA ARG A 89 4.75 -12.67 -2.32
C ARG A 89 4.86 -14.12 -1.87
N MET A 90 3.87 -14.62 -1.13
CA MET A 90 3.84 -16.00 -0.67
C MET A 90 3.67 -17.00 -1.83
N ALA A 91 2.82 -16.69 -2.81
CA ALA A 91 2.66 -17.47 -4.03
C ALA A 91 3.98 -17.53 -4.81
N LEU A 92 4.66 -16.38 -4.97
CA LEU A 92 5.96 -16.30 -5.62
C LEU A 92 7.03 -17.14 -4.91
N LYS A 93 7.07 -17.07 -3.56
CA LYS A 93 7.98 -17.91 -2.75
C LYS A 93 7.69 -19.41 -2.93
N ARG A 94 6.43 -19.80 -3.13
CA ARG A 94 6.00 -21.19 -3.39
C ARG A 94 6.16 -21.60 -4.85
N ARG A 95 6.62 -20.70 -5.73
CA ARG A 95 6.68 -20.89 -7.20
C ARG A 95 5.31 -21.16 -7.83
N ASP A 96 4.24 -20.68 -7.19
CA ASP A 96 2.89 -20.69 -7.74
C ASP A 96 2.68 -19.44 -8.61
N TYR A 97 3.07 -19.55 -9.88
CA TYR A 97 3.03 -18.43 -10.83
C TYR A 97 1.60 -18.06 -11.24
N ALA A 98 0.67 -19.02 -11.22
CA ALA A 98 -0.75 -18.78 -11.52
C ALA A 98 -1.41 -18.00 -10.38
N GLY A 99 -1.21 -18.41 -9.13
CA GLY A 99 -1.65 -17.64 -7.97
C GLY A 99 -0.99 -16.27 -7.90
N PHE A 100 0.31 -16.18 -8.20
CA PHE A 100 1.04 -14.91 -8.25
C PHE A 100 0.42 -13.93 -9.26
N SER A 101 0.14 -14.36 -10.50
CA SER A 101 -0.41 -13.48 -11.53
C SER A 101 -1.81 -12.96 -11.18
N ILE A 102 -2.66 -13.81 -10.61
CA ILE A 102 -4.01 -13.42 -10.14
C ILE A 102 -3.90 -12.37 -9.03
N HIS A 103 -3.11 -12.64 -7.99
CA HIS A 103 -2.99 -11.72 -6.87
C HIS A 103 -2.35 -10.39 -7.29
N MET A 104 -1.34 -10.41 -8.16
CA MET A 104 -0.73 -9.19 -8.70
C MET A 104 -1.68 -8.40 -9.59
N GLY A 105 -2.53 -9.07 -10.38
CA GLY A 105 -3.60 -8.42 -11.14
C GLY A 105 -4.55 -7.65 -10.23
N ILE A 106 -4.92 -8.24 -9.09
CA ILE A 106 -5.75 -7.59 -8.07
C ILE A 106 -5.01 -6.41 -7.42
N VAL A 107 -3.73 -6.56 -7.09
CA VAL A 107 -2.90 -5.46 -6.55
C VAL A 107 -2.87 -4.27 -7.51
N VAL A 108 -2.62 -4.52 -8.79
CA VAL A 108 -2.57 -3.47 -9.83
C VAL A 108 -3.94 -2.81 -9.98
N PHE A 109 -5.01 -3.59 -10.07
CA PHE A 109 -6.37 -3.08 -10.17
C PHE A 109 -6.78 -2.23 -8.94
N ALA A 110 -6.48 -2.71 -7.73
CA ALA A 110 -6.73 -1.99 -6.49
C ALA A 110 -5.93 -0.68 -6.43
N SER A 111 -4.66 -0.70 -6.83
CA SER A 111 -3.80 0.48 -6.88
C SER A 111 -4.37 1.55 -7.83
N LEU A 112 -4.80 1.15 -9.02
CA LEU A 112 -5.43 2.03 -10.00
C LEU A 112 -6.75 2.60 -9.46
N THR A 113 -7.56 1.78 -8.80
CA THR A 113 -8.83 2.24 -8.22
C THR A 113 -8.61 3.29 -7.12
N VAL A 114 -7.65 3.05 -6.22
CA VAL A 114 -7.28 4.02 -5.16
C VAL A 114 -6.73 5.31 -5.76
N TRP A 115 -5.95 5.21 -6.83
CA TRP A 115 -5.41 6.37 -7.55
C TRP A 115 -6.51 7.19 -8.22
N LEU A 116 -7.43 6.55 -8.95
CA LEU A 116 -8.58 7.20 -9.59
C LEU A 116 -9.49 7.90 -8.55
N LEU A 117 -9.78 7.24 -7.43
CA LEU A 117 -10.49 7.86 -6.31
C LEU A 117 -9.68 9.02 -5.68
N GLY A 118 -8.36 8.97 -5.74
CA GLY A 118 -7.49 10.06 -5.31
C GLY A 118 -7.54 11.29 -6.23
N VAL A 119 -7.72 11.08 -7.53
CA VAL A 119 -7.85 12.14 -8.53
C VAL A 119 -9.26 12.75 -8.50
N ASN A 120 -10.29 11.91 -8.44
CA ASN A 120 -11.70 12.33 -8.50
C ASN A 120 -12.28 12.82 -7.16
N GLY A 121 -11.60 12.55 -6.05
CA GLY A 121 -12.01 12.99 -4.71
C GLY A 121 -11.43 14.32 -4.27
N ARG A 122 -10.98 15.15 -5.24
CA ARG A 122 -10.51 16.52 -5.03
C ARG A 122 -11.60 17.51 -5.31
#